data_AF-A0A2D5S4S1-F1
#
_entry.id   AF-A0A2D5S4S1-F1
#
_cell.length_a   1.000
_cell.length_b   1.000
_cell.length_c   1.000
_cell.angle_alpha   90.00
_cell.angle_beta   90.00
_cell.angle_gamma   90.00
#
_symmetry.space_group_name_H-M   'P 1'
#
loop_
_entity.id
_entity.type
_entity.pdbx_description
1 polymer ?
#
loop_
_entity_poly.entity_id
_entity_poly.type
_entity_poly.pdbx_seq_one_letter_code
_entity_poly.pdbx_strand_id
1 'polypeptide(L)'
;MESGLSPASIDPGKIFPRPTLVATAGSSVVPCRSQAWMHSVIEASQLRIFETREGGRHFVVLENPEGFSELVASFGGETPDEGR
;
A
#
# COMPACT_ATOMS: atom_id res chain seq x y z
N MET A 1 -4.88 29.12 -18.54
CA MET A 1 -5.19 27.67 -18.45
C MET A 1 -3.92 26.99 -18.04
N GLU A 2 -3.81 26.59 -16.77
CA GLU A 2 -2.85 25.65 -16.18
C GLU A 2 -3.28 25.58 -14.70
N SER A 3 -4.39 24.87 -14.43
CA SER A 3 -4.82 24.55 -13.07
C SER A 3 -4.31 23.15 -12.72
N GLY A 4 -2.99 22.97 -12.75
CA GLY A 4 -2.35 21.82 -12.14
C GLY A 4 -2.36 22.04 -10.63
N LEU A 5 -3.00 21.15 -9.87
CA LEU A 5 -2.86 21.10 -8.42
C LEU A 5 -1.37 21.08 -8.08
N SER A 6 -0.90 22.11 -7.37
CA SER A 6 0.45 22.11 -6.82
C SER A 6 0.57 20.93 -5.84
N PRO A 7 1.61 20.08 -5.93
CA PRO A 7 1.78 18.94 -5.02
C PRO A 7 1.86 19.36 -3.54
N ALA A 8 2.09 20.65 -3.26
CA ALA A 8 2.09 21.23 -1.91
C ALA A 8 0.69 21.50 -1.32
N SER A 9 -0.40 21.35 -2.09
CA SER A 9 -1.78 21.59 -1.60
C SER A 9 -2.53 20.32 -1.22
N ILE A 10 -1.89 19.15 -1.33
CA ILE A 10 -2.49 17.87 -0.95
C ILE A 10 -2.13 17.62 0.51
N ASP A 11 -3.12 17.73 1.39
CA ASP A 11 -3.05 17.24 2.77
C ASP A 11 -3.37 15.74 2.75
N PRO A 12 -2.37 14.85 2.88
CA PRO A 12 -2.60 13.42 2.71
C PRO A 12 -3.49 12.82 3.80
N GLY A 13 -3.45 13.38 5.02
CA GLY A 13 -4.29 12.97 6.14
C GLY A 13 -5.78 13.25 5.92
N LYS A 14 -6.11 14.14 4.97
CA LYS A 14 -7.50 14.40 4.55
C LYS A 14 -7.98 13.54 3.37
N ILE A 15 -7.09 12.86 2.65
CA ILE A 15 -7.46 12.09 1.45
C ILE A 15 -7.74 10.62 1.78
N PHE A 16 -7.03 10.04 2.74
CA PHE A 16 -7.17 8.64 3.13
C PHE A 16 -7.45 8.52 4.63
N PRO A 17 -8.70 8.74 5.08
CA PRO A 17 -9.05 8.71 6.50
C PRO A 17 -9.07 7.29 7.10
N ARG A 18 -8.63 6.27 6.35
CA ARG A 18 -8.72 4.87 6.72
C ARG A 18 -7.33 4.24 6.70
N PRO A 19 -7.06 3.26 7.59
CA PRO A 19 -5.90 2.41 7.47
C PRO A 19 -5.74 1.93 6.03
N THR A 20 -4.53 2.00 5.49
CA THR A 20 -4.25 1.64 4.10
C THR A 20 -3.12 0.65 4.01
N LEU A 21 -3.35 -0.49 3.35
CA LEU A 21 -2.29 -1.44 3.04
C LEU A 21 -1.75 -1.18 1.62
N VAL A 22 -0.45 -0.87 1.53
CA VAL A 22 0.28 -0.78 0.26
C VAL A 22 1.07 -2.08 0.08
N ALA A 23 0.57 -2.97 -0.78
CA ALA A 23 1.26 -4.22 -1.14
C ALA A 23 1.86 -4.11 -2.55
N THR A 24 3.11 -4.52 -2.72
CA THR A 24 3.81 -4.44 -4.01
C THR A 24 4.90 -5.48 -4.17
N ALA A 25 5.55 -5.49 -5.32
CA ALA A 25 6.56 -6.47 -5.68
C ALA A 25 7.89 -5.78 -6.05
N GLY A 26 9.00 -6.32 -5.55
CA GLY A 26 10.34 -5.77 -5.72
C GLY A 26 10.82 -5.78 -7.17
N SER A 27 10.36 -6.73 -7.99
CA SER A 27 10.65 -6.81 -9.42
C SER A 27 9.43 -6.54 -10.32
N SER A 28 8.51 -5.69 -9.85
CA SER A 28 7.36 -5.25 -10.65
C SER A 28 7.77 -4.30 -11.75
N VAL A 29 6.99 -4.32 -12.83
CA VAL A 29 7.06 -3.28 -13.87
C VAL A 29 6.69 -1.91 -13.31
N VAL A 30 5.89 -1.89 -12.23
CA VAL A 30 5.65 -0.69 -11.43
C VAL A 30 6.79 -0.55 -10.42
N PRO A 31 7.57 0.54 -10.45
CA PRO A 31 8.74 0.66 -9.57
C PRO A 31 8.35 0.69 -8.10
N CYS A 32 8.93 -0.20 -7.28
CA CYS A 32 8.67 -0.27 -5.83
C CYS A 32 8.89 1.06 -5.09
N ARG A 33 9.76 1.93 -5.61
CA ARG A 33 9.99 3.29 -5.10
C ARG A 33 8.71 4.14 -5.12
N SER A 34 7.83 3.93 -6.10
CA SER A 34 6.55 4.64 -6.16
C SER A 34 5.61 4.22 -5.01
N GLN A 35 5.62 2.94 -4.63
CA GLN A 35 4.87 2.44 -3.47
C GLN A 35 5.48 2.87 -2.15
N ALA A 36 6.81 2.92 -2.05
CA ALA A 36 7.49 3.51 -0.90
C ALA A 36 7.14 5.00 -0.73
N TRP A 37 7.06 5.75 -1.85
CA TRP A 37 6.59 7.13 -1.82
C TRP A 37 5.12 7.23 -1.38
N MET A 38 4.21 6.38 -1.90
CA MET A 38 2.82 6.34 -1.44
C MET A 38 2.74 6.09 0.08
N HIS A 39 3.50 5.13 0.61
CA HIS A 39 3.56 4.90 2.05
C HIS A 39 4.06 6.13 2.83
N SER A 40 5.03 6.88 2.29
CA SER A 40 5.55 8.09 2.95
C SER A 40 4.56 9.25 3.00
N VAL A 41 3.54 9.25 2.14
CA VAL A 41 2.54 10.32 2.09
C VAL A 41 1.19 9.87 2.66
N ILE A 42 0.79 8.60 2.53
CA ILE A 42 -0.48 8.11 3.07
C ILE A 42 -0.32 7.87 4.58
N GLU A 43 -0.95 8.71 5.38
CA GLU A 43 -1.02 8.55 6.83
C GLU A 43 -1.68 7.22 7.21
N ALA A 44 -1.24 6.61 8.31
CA ALA A 44 -1.72 5.31 8.79
C ALA A 44 -1.64 4.17 7.73
N SER A 45 -0.68 4.26 6.80
CA SER A 45 -0.43 3.17 5.86
C SER A 45 0.61 2.17 6.37
N GLN A 46 0.44 0.92 5.95
CA GLN A 46 1.43 -0.14 6.09
C GLN A 46 1.99 -0.50 4.71
N LEU A 47 3.28 -0.81 4.62
CA LEU A 47 3.94 -1.17 3.36
C LEU A 47 4.50 -2.59 3.44
N ARG A 48 4.15 -3.42 2.44
CA ARG A 48 4.79 -4.71 2.19
C ARG A 48 5.30 -4.78 0.76
N ILE A 49 6.61 -4.98 0.61
CA ILE A 49 7.26 -5.25 -0.68
C ILE A 49 7.61 -6.73 -0.71
N PHE A 50 6.98 -7.49 -1.58
CA PHE A 50 7.30 -8.90 -1.82
C PHE A 50 8.57 -9.01 -2.68
N GLU A 51 9.58 -9.75 -2.23
CA GLU A 51 10.79 -10.03 -3.00
C GLU A 51 10.51 -10.97 -4.17
N THR A 52 11.31 -10.91 -5.23
CA THR A 52 11.15 -11.79 -6.41
C THR A 52 11.16 -13.27 -6.05
N ARG A 53 11.99 -13.65 -5.07
CA ARG A 53 12.14 -15.05 -4.62
C ARG A 53 10.90 -15.61 -3.92
N GLU A 54 10.01 -14.73 -3.42
CA GLU A 54 8.76 -15.10 -2.75
C GLU A 54 7.53 -14.85 -3.64
N GLY A 55 7.69 -14.80 -4.97
CA GLY A 55 6.58 -14.48 -5.87
C GLY A 55 6.25 -12.98 -5.95
N GLY A 56 7.24 -12.12 -5.73
CA GLY A 56 7.12 -10.67 -5.84
C GLY A 56 7.53 -10.13 -7.20
N ARG A 57 6.88 -10.56 -8.30
CA ARG A 57 7.05 -9.98 -9.64
C ARG A 57 5.98 -8.97 -9.95
N HIS A 58 4.76 -9.34 -10.34
CA HIS A 58 3.74 -8.34 -10.70
C HIS A 58 2.38 -8.65 -10.08
N PHE A 59 1.95 -9.91 -10.11
CA PHE A 59 0.67 -10.34 -9.59
C PHE A 59 0.85 -11.15 -8.31
N VAL A 60 1.20 -10.48 -7.22
CA VAL A 60 1.50 -11.14 -5.93
C VAL A 60 0.36 -12.05 -5.45
N VAL A 61 -0.90 -11.69 -5.73
CA VAL A 61 -2.08 -12.52 -5.42
C VAL A 61 -2.09 -13.88 -6.13
N LEU A 62 -1.45 -13.97 -7.31
CA LEU A 62 -1.32 -15.22 -8.07
C LEU A 62 0.02 -15.92 -7.81
N GLU A 63 1.07 -15.12 -7.57
CA GLU A 63 2.45 -15.60 -7.44
C GLU A 63 2.77 -16.06 -6.01
N ASN A 64 2.12 -15.49 -4.99
CA ASN A 64 2.20 -15.89 -3.58
C ASN A 64 0.83 -15.69 -2.89
N PRO A 65 -0.16 -16.53 -3.22
CA PRO A 65 -1.53 -16.39 -2.71
C PRO A 65 -1.61 -16.54 -1.19
N GLU A 66 -0.79 -17.41 -0.60
CA GLU A 66 -0.74 -17.65 0.85
C GLU A 66 -0.21 -16.43 1.59
N GLY A 67 0.99 -15.95 1.23
CA GLY A 67 1.59 -14.78 1.87
C GLY A 67 0.78 -13.49 1.62
N PHE A 68 0.12 -13.36 0.47
CA PHE A 68 -0.80 -12.25 0.23
C PHE A 68 -2.04 -12.35 1.13
N SER A 69 -2.63 -13.54 1.28
CA SER A 69 -3.80 -13.75 2.14
C SER A 69 -3.49 -13.52 3.61
N GLU A 70 -2.34 -14.00 4.09
CA GLU A 70 -1.85 -13.76 5.46
C GLU A 70 -1.64 -12.27 5.74
N LEU A 71 -1.07 -11.53 4.79
CA LEU A 71 -0.89 -10.09 4.89
C LEU A 71 -2.24 -9.37 5.04
N VAL A 72 -3.22 -9.71 4.19
CA VAL A 72 -4.56 -9.12 4.24
C VAL A 72 -5.29 -9.47 5.55
N ALA A 73 -5.19 -10.72 6.00
CA ALA A 73 -5.79 -11.17 7.25
C ALA A 73 -5.19 -10.44 8.47
N SER A 74 -3.86 -10.27 8.48
CA SER A 74 -3.15 -9.55 9.55
C SER A 74 -3.56 -8.08 9.59
N PHE A 75 -3.67 -7.44 8.42
CA PHE A 75 -4.10 -6.05 8.31
C PHE A 75 -5.57 -5.85 8.74
N GLY A 76 -6.46 -6.77 8.35
CA GLY A 76 -7.89 -6.72 8.73
C GLY A 76 -8.17 -7.11 10.18
N GLY A 77 -7.25 -7.82 10.84
CA GLY A 77 -7.33 -8.15 12.27
C GLY A 77 -6.96 -6.99 13.20
N GLU A 78 -6.36 -5.92 12.68
CA GLU A 78 -5.99 -4.69 13.40
C GLU A 78 -7.05 -3.59 13.29
N THR A 79 -8.33 -3.91 13.02
CA THR A 79 -9.38 -2.88 13.13
C THR A 79 -9.44 -2.38 14.57
N PRO A 80 -9.31 -1.06 14.83
CA PRO A 80 -9.71 -0.50 16.11
C PRO A 80 -11.16 -0.91 16.38
N ASP A 81 -11.44 -1.35 17.61
CA ASP A 81 -12.79 -1.56 18.10
C ASP A 81 -13.60 -0.26 17.90
N GLU A 82 -14.35 -0.18 16.79
CA GLU A 82 -15.42 0.79 16.64
C GLU A 82 -16.54 0.32 17.57
N GLY A 83 -16.41 0.70 18.84
CA GLY A 83 -17.24 0.27 19.96
C GLY A 83 -18.70 0.03 19.57
N ARG A 84 -19.08 -1.24 19.68
CA ARG A 84 -20.47 -1.70 19.60
C ARG A 84 -21.29 -1.24 20.80
#